data_AF-A0A8J4AS35-F1
#
_entry.id   AF-A0A8J4AS35-F1
#
_cell.length_a   1.000
_cell.length_b   1.000
_cell.length_c   1.000
_cell.angle_alpha   90.00
_cell.angle_beta   90.00
_cell.angle_gamma   90.00
#
_symmetry.space_group_name_H-M   'P 1'
#
loop_
_entity.id
_entity.type
_entity.pdbx_description
1 polymer ?
#
loop_
_entity_poly.entity_id
_entity_poly.type
_entity_poly.pdbx_seq_one_letter_code
_entity_poly.pdbx_strand_id
1 'polypeptide(L)'
;MKLKGRLTEHGARLLWKNFLPTVEKFGKTCQVLLGTDDVHFIQTSLNTDGVHVTARFAAETLFDVDSYRCQSKHFNLIAFQVEVGLLLRVLKGAAATNSEMVEVKLTTRQIPGPAGEPQSKPFLSFTAVASTRTMCCTTADL
;
A
#
# COMPACT_ATOMS: atom_id res chain seq x y z
N MET A 1 14.99 7.94 -2.97
CA MET A 1 14.20 6.86 -2.36
C MET A 1 13.44 6.17 -3.46
N LYS A 2 13.41 4.85 -3.49
CA LYS A 2 12.65 4.06 -4.46
C LYS A 2 11.91 2.98 -3.69
N LEU A 3 10.61 2.90 -3.91
CA LEU A 3 9.77 1.81 -3.45
C LEU A 3 9.00 1.30 -4.67
N LYS A 4 9.03 0.00 -4.88
CA LYS A 4 8.18 -0.70 -5.84
C LYS A 4 7.82 -2.04 -5.23
N GLY A 5 6.59 -2.49 -5.40
CA GLY A 5 6.16 -3.83 -4.99
C GLY A 5 4.79 -4.14 -5.55
N ARG A 6 4.53 -5.40 -5.87
CA ARG A 6 3.19 -5.89 -6.20
C ARG A 6 2.63 -6.59 -4.98
N LEU A 7 1.47 -6.14 -4.51
CA LEU A 7 0.77 -6.86 -3.44
C LEU A 7 0.30 -8.20 -3.98
N THR A 8 0.51 -9.26 -3.20
CA THR A 8 -0.10 -10.56 -3.49
C THR A 8 -1.60 -10.48 -3.20
N GLU A 9 -2.41 -11.36 -3.81
CA GLU A 9 -3.84 -11.44 -3.51
C GLU A 9 -4.06 -11.66 -2.00
N HIS A 10 -3.27 -12.56 -1.40
CA HIS A 10 -3.29 -12.83 0.02
C HIS A 10 -2.95 -11.59 0.85
N GLY A 11 -1.85 -10.90 0.53
CA GLY A 11 -1.41 -9.70 1.23
C GLY A 11 -2.43 -8.56 1.14
N ALA A 12 -2.97 -8.31 -0.05
CA ALA A 12 -4.03 -7.33 -0.26
C ALA A 12 -5.26 -7.68 0.60
N ARG A 13 -5.75 -8.93 0.54
CA ARG A 13 -6.90 -9.39 1.32
C ARG A 13 -6.68 -9.30 2.83
N LEU A 14 -5.50 -9.66 3.30
CA LEU A 14 -5.12 -9.55 4.71
C LEU A 14 -5.22 -8.09 5.17
N LEU A 15 -4.69 -7.15 4.37
CA LEU A 15 -4.72 -5.73 4.67
C LEU A 15 -6.15 -5.18 4.67
N TRP A 16 -6.90 -5.32 3.58
CA TRP A 16 -8.20 -4.62 3.45
C TRP A 16 -9.34 -5.30 4.20
N LYS A 17 -9.33 -6.64 4.34
CA LYS A 17 -10.46 -7.38 4.94
C LYS A 17 -10.32 -7.51 6.44
N ASN A 18 -9.11 -7.72 6.93
CA ASN A 18 -8.88 -8.08 8.34
C ASN A 18 -8.18 -6.95 9.11
N PHE A 19 -7.05 -6.47 8.59
CA PHE A 19 -6.17 -5.60 9.35
C PHE A 19 -6.67 -4.15 9.41
N LEU A 20 -6.80 -3.48 8.26
CA LEU A 20 -7.17 -2.06 8.20
C LEU A 20 -8.53 -1.74 8.83
N PRO A 21 -9.59 -2.56 8.66
CA PRO A 21 -10.87 -2.31 9.35
C PRO A 21 -10.77 -2.38 10.87
N THR A 22 -9.80 -3.14 11.39
CA THR A 22 -9.56 -3.26 12.84
C THR A 22 -8.79 -2.05 13.35
N VAL A 23 -7.74 -1.65 12.61
CA VAL A 23 -6.88 -0.48 12.92
C VAL A 23 -7.65 0.84 12.84
N GLU A 24 -8.59 0.96 11.89
CA GLU A 24 -9.43 2.14 11.72
C GLU A 24 -10.30 2.44 12.96
N LYS A 25 -10.64 1.42 13.76
CA LYS A 25 -11.39 1.59 15.01
C LYS A 25 -10.58 2.29 16.10
N PHE A 26 -9.26 2.21 16.06
CA PHE A 26 -8.38 2.82 17.07
C PHE A 26 -7.92 4.22 16.69
N GLY A 27 -7.69 4.47 15.39
CA GLY A 27 -7.20 5.76 14.92
C GLY A 27 -7.40 5.95 13.42
N LYS A 28 -7.57 7.22 13.01
CA LYS A 28 -7.77 7.59 11.60
C LYS A 28 -6.47 7.61 10.80
N THR A 29 -5.34 7.81 11.47
CA THR A 29 -4.01 7.86 10.87
C THR A 29 -3.13 6.73 11.40
N CYS A 30 -2.20 6.29 10.58
CA CYS A 30 -1.21 5.28 10.94
C CYS A 30 0.14 5.64 10.31
N GLN A 31 1.22 5.40 11.03
CA GLN A 31 2.58 5.48 10.51
C GLN A 31 2.95 4.13 9.90
N VAL A 32 3.36 4.13 8.65
CA VAL A 32 3.83 2.94 7.93
C VAL A 32 5.34 3.07 7.77
N LEU A 33 6.07 2.08 8.26
CA LEU A 33 7.51 1.95 8.06
C LEU A 33 7.75 0.77 7.11
N LEU A 34 8.29 1.07 5.94
CA LEU A 34 8.61 0.10 4.90
C LEU A 34 10.11 -0.19 4.93
N GLY A 35 10.48 -1.41 5.29
CA GLY A 35 11.84 -1.93 5.21
C GLY A 35 12.04 -2.87 4.04
N THR A 36 13.21 -3.51 3.98
CA THR A 36 13.53 -4.55 2.99
C THR A 36 12.79 -5.85 3.25
N ASP A 37 12.67 -6.22 4.52
CA ASP A 37 12.18 -7.53 4.95
C ASP A 37 10.87 -7.43 5.72
N ASP A 38 10.54 -6.26 6.24
CA ASP A 38 9.37 -6.04 7.08
C ASP A 38 8.64 -4.73 6.78
N VAL A 39 7.35 -4.74 7.10
CA VAL A 39 6.45 -3.59 7.01
C VAL A 39 5.76 -3.43 8.35
N HIS A 40 5.91 -2.25 8.94
CA HIS A 40 5.32 -1.94 10.23
C HIS A 40 4.20 -0.92 10.07
N PHE A 41 3.12 -1.15 10.80
CA PHE A 41 2.02 -0.22 10.96
C PHE A 41 1.95 0.17 12.43
N ILE A 42 2.09 1.46 12.71
CA ILE A 42 2.22 2.01 14.06
C ILE A 42 1.16 3.10 14.25
N GLN A 43 0.33 2.92 15.28
CA GLN A 43 -0.54 3.96 15.80
C GLN A 43 -0.11 4.26 17.23
N THR A 44 0.31 5.50 17.46
CA THR A 44 0.74 5.97 18.77
C THR A 44 -0.45 6.50 19.55
N SER A 45 -0.30 6.60 20.88
CA SER A 45 -1.29 7.18 21.80
C SER A 45 -1.66 8.64 21.50
N LEU A 46 -0.89 9.33 20.64
CA LEU A 46 -1.21 10.67 20.17
C LEU A 46 -2.27 10.67 19.07
N ASN A 47 -2.35 9.58 18.30
CA ASN A 47 -3.25 9.42 17.17
C ASN A 47 -4.49 8.57 17.49
N THR A 48 -4.51 7.98 18.69
CA THR A 48 -5.53 7.06 19.19
C THR A 48 -5.99 7.54 20.57
N ASP A 49 -7.08 6.98 21.08
CA ASP A 49 -7.60 7.29 22.42
C ASP A 49 -6.77 6.58 23.52
N GLY A 50 -5.45 6.83 23.52
CA GLY A 50 -4.48 6.26 24.47
C GLY A 50 -3.93 4.87 24.15
N VAL A 51 -4.44 4.18 23.12
CA VAL A 51 -4.03 2.81 22.77
C VAL A 51 -2.87 2.79 21.78
N HIS A 52 -1.74 2.17 22.15
CA HIS A 52 -0.64 1.95 21.21
C HIS A 52 -0.84 0.65 20.41
N VAL A 53 -0.97 0.76 19.10
CA VAL A 53 -1.14 -0.38 18.19
C VAL A 53 0.10 -0.51 17.30
N THR A 54 0.70 -1.69 17.26
CA THR A 54 1.82 -1.98 16.36
C THR A 54 1.59 -3.34 15.72
N ALA A 55 1.68 -3.38 14.39
CA ALA A 55 1.64 -4.62 13.63
C ALA A 55 2.85 -4.68 12.70
N ARG A 56 3.48 -5.85 12.66
CA ARG A 56 4.62 -6.14 11.80
C ARG A 56 4.24 -7.27 10.86
N PHE A 57 4.43 -7.03 9.57
CA PHE A 57 4.28 -8.02 8.52
C PHE A 57 5.64 -8.28 7.88
N ALA A 58 5.91 -9.53 7.52
CA ALA A 58 7.03 -9.81 6.62
C ALA A 58 6.68 -9.24 5.23
N ALA A 59 7.65 -8.61 4.57
CA ALA A 59 7.46 -8.02 3.24
C ALA A 59 6.99 -9.07 2.23
N GLU A 60 7.53 -10.29 2.31
CA GLU A 60 7.14 -11.46 1.51
C GLU A 60 5.67 -11.92 1.73
N THR A 61 5.07 -11.61 2.89
CA THR A 61 3.65 -11.93 3.14
C THR A 61 2.73 -10.95 2.41
N LEU A 62 3.16 -9.68 2.30
CA LEU A 62 2.36 -8.63 1.70
C LEU A 62 2.61 -8.51 0.19
N PHE A 63 3.87 -8.63 -0.23
CA PHE A 63 4.33 -8.37 -1.57
C PHE A 63 4.93 -9.62 -2.22
N ASP A 64 4.83 -9.68 -3.54
CA ASP A 64 5.55 -10.65 -4.35
C ASP A 64 7.06 -10.38 -4.25
N VAL A 65 7.80 -11.42 -3.83
CA VAL A 65 9.24 -11.41 -3.52
C VAL A 65 10.07 -10.87 -4.69
N ASP A 66 9.71 -11.21 -5.92
CA ASP A 66 10.46 -10.80 -7.12
C ASP A 66 10.21 -9.32 -7.48
N SER A 67 9.16 -8.72 -6.93
CA SER A 67 8.71 -7.38 -7.27
C SER A 67 9.05 -6.33 -6.21
N TYR A 68 9.24 -6.75 -4.97
CA TYR A 68 9.43 -5.84 -3.84
C TYR A 68 10.85 -5.30 -3.78
N ARG A 69 10.97 -3.98 -3.85
CA ARG A 69 12.25 -3.28 -3.78
C ARG A 69 12.08 -1.99 -2.98
N CYS A 70 12.65 -1.97 -1.78
CA CYS A 70 12.77 -0.77 -0.95
C CYS A 70 14.23 -0.28 -0.96
N GLN A 71 14.46 0.97 -1.37
CA GLN A 71 15.77 1.61 -1.34
C GLN A 71 15.67 3.03 -0.81
N SER A 72 16.41 3.30 0.26
CA SER A 72 16.43 4.58 0.96
C SER A 72 17.85 4.91 1.43
N LYS A 73 18.13 6.20 1.60
CA LYS A 73 19.43 6.64 2.14
C LYS A 73 19.60 6.29 3.62
N HIS A 74 18.51 6.04 4.33
CA HIS A 74 18.49 5.73 5.75
C HIS A 74 18.13 4.27 5.96
N PHE A 75 19.14 3.39 5.99
CA PHE A 75 18.99 1.95 6.27
C PHE A 75 17.95 1.21 5.40
N ASN A 76 17.69 1.70 4.17
CA ASN A 76 16.60 1.21 3.32
C ASN A 76 15.21 1.24 3.97
N LEU A 77 15.01 2.13 4.94
CA LEU A 77 13.73 2.38 5.58
C LEU A 77 13.05 3.59 4.96
N ILE A 78 11.74 3.49 4.76
CA ILE A 78 10.91 4.61 4.31
C ILE A 78 9.67 4.69 5.20
N ALA A 79 9.52 5.83 5.88
CA ALA A 79 8.37 6.10 6.75
C ALA A 79 7.36 7.03 6.08
N PHE A 80 6.07 6.72 6.21
CA PHE A 80 4.97 7.56 5.75
C PHE A 80 3.85 7.59 6.77
N GLN A 81 3.16 8.71 6.85
CA GLN A 81 1.86 8.77 7.50
C GLN A 81 0.78 8.55 6.46
N VAL A 82 -0.13 7.61 6.73
CA VAL A 82 -1.28 7.31 5.87
C VAL A 82 -2.57 7.47 6.65
N GLU A 83 -3.61 7.92 5.98
CA GLU A 83 -4.98 7.86 6.50
C GLU A 83 -5.52 6.45 6.26
N VAL A 84 -5.94 5.78 7.34
CA VAL A 84 -6.34 4.37 7.32
C VAL A 84 -7.57 4.17 6.43
N GLY A 85 -8.56 5.05 6.53
CA GLY A 85 -9.78 4.99 5.72
C GLY A 85 -9.53 5.21 4.22
N LEU A 86 -8.56 6.07 3.87
CA LEU A 86 -8.17 6.27 2.47
C LEU A 86 -7.49 5.01 1.90
N LEU A 87 -6.53 4.44 2.65
CA LEU A 87 -5.86 3.21 2.25
C LEU A 87 -6.85 2.04 2.10
N LEU A 88 -7.78 1.91 3.05
CA LEU A 88 -8.83 0.91 3.01
C LEU A 88 -9.72 1.06 1.77
N ARG A 89 -10.12 2.29 1.42
CA ARG A 89 -10.92 2.58 0.22
C ARG A 89 -10.19 2.21 -1.06
N VAL A 90 -8.90 2.54 -1.15
CA VAL A 90 -8.06 2.23 -2.32
C VAL A 90 -7.93 0.72 -2.50
N LEU A 91 -7.62 -0.03 -1.44
CA LEU A 91 -7.47 -1.49 -1.52
C LEU A 91 -8.80 -2.20 -1.77
N LYS A 92 -9.90 -1.74 -1.15
CA LYS A 92 -11.25 -2.25 -1.44
C LYS A 92 -11.65 -1.99 -2.90
N GLY A 93 -11.35 -0.80 -3.42
CA GLY A 93 -11.61 -0.45 -4.82
C GLY A 93 -10.86 -1.37 -5.79
N ALA A 94 -9.58 -1.62 -5.52
CA ALA A 94 -8.79 -2.56 -6.30
C ALA A 94 -9.35 -3.99 -6.23
N ALA A 95 -9.73 -4.46 -5.04
CA ALA A 95 -10.36 -5.77 -4.86
C ALA A 95 -11.70 -5.89 -5.63
N ALA A 96 -12.51 -4.83 -5.66
CA ALA A 96 -13.79 -4.81 -6.38
C ALA A 96 -13.63 -4.90 -7.90
N THR A 97 -12.50 -4.43 -8.45
CA THR A 97 -12.20 -4.54 -9.89
C THR A 97 -11.70 -5.92 -10.33
N ASN A 98 -11.72 -6.94 -9.45
CA ASN A 98 -11.10 -8.25 -9.71
C ASN A 98 -9.66 -8.11 -10.23
N SER A 99 -8.94 -7.06 -9.84
CA SER A 99 -7.56 -6.90 -10.25
C SER A 99 -6.74 -7.97 -9.53
N GLU A 100 -6.15 -8.88 -10.30
CA GLU A 100 -5.29 -9.96 -9.76
C GLU A 100 -4.02 -9.38 -9.10
N MET A 101 -3.64 -8.14 -9.44
CA MET A 101 -2.44 -7.48 -8.90
C MET A 101 -2.67 -6.01 -8.56
N VAL A 102 -2.15 -5.57 -7.40
CA VAL A 102 -2.07 -4.16 -7.01
C VAL A 102 -0.61 -3.75 -6.91
N GLU A 103 -0.17 -2.88 -7.81
CA GLU A 103 1.17 -2.33 -7.78
C GLU A 103 1.23 -1.12 -6.84
N VAL A 104 2.24 -1.13 -5.97
CA VAL A 104 2.55 -0.05 -5.03
C VAL A 104 3.89 0.55 -5.43
N LYS A 105 3.90 1.86 -5.65
CA LYS A 105 5.10 2.58 -6.09
C LYS A 105 5.21 3.93 -5.40
N LEU A 106 6.42 4.26 -4.98
CA LEU A 106 6.72 5.62 -4.55
C LEU A 106 6.95 6.51 -5.77
N THR A 107 6.10 7.53 -5.91
CA THR A 107 6.16 8.52 -6.99
C THR A 107 6.40 9.90 -6.40
N THR A 108 7.11 10.75 -7.12
CA THR A 108 7.30 12.14 -6.73
C THR A 108 6.34 12.98 -7.55
N ARG A 109 5.52 13.79 -6.88
CA ARG A 109 4.57 14.70 -7.54
C ARG A 109 4.84 16.13 -7.08
N GLN A 110 4.67 17.08 -8.00
CA GLN A 110 4.65 18.49 -7.64
C GLN A 110 3.28 18.86 -7.13
N ILE A 111 3.23 19.50 -5.97
CA ILE A 111 2.02 20.07 -5.41
C ILE A 111 2.19 21.57 -5.16
N PRO A 112 1.12 22.37 -5.23
CA PRO A 112 1.17 23.77 -4.82
C PRO A 112 1.64 23.87 -3.36
N GLY A 113 2.70 24.63 -3.13
CA GLY A 113 3.17 24.97 -1.80
C GLY A 113 2.28 26.02 -1.15
N PRO A 114 2.42 26.23 0.17
CA PRO A 114 1.62 27.22 0.90
C PRO A 114 1.82 28.67 0.40
N ALA A 115 2.95 28.96 -0.25
CA ALA A 115 3.25 30.24 -0.89
C ALA A 115 3.02 30.23 -2.42
N GLY A 116 2.37 29.20 -2.97
CA GLY A 116 2.14 29.03 -4.41
C GLY A 116 3.29 28.40 -5.19
N GLU A 117 4.49 28.29 -4.61
CA GLU A 117 5.63 27.65 -5.26
C GLU A 117 5.44 26.12 -5.36
N PRO A 118 5.76 25.49 -6.50
CA PRO A 118 5.62 24.05 -6.68
C PRO A 118 6.62 23.29 -5.78
N GLN A 119 6.10 22.53 -4.82
CA GLN A 119 6.90 21.67 -3.96
C GLN A 119 6.85 20.21 -4.43
N SER A 120 8.02 19.60 -4.58
CA SER A 120 8.16 18.18 -4.88
C SER A 120 7.93 17.34 -3.61
N LYS A 121 6.86 16.53 -3.58
CA LYS A 121 6.55 15.65 -2.45
C LYS A 121 6.42 14.17 -2.86
N PRO A 122 6.85 13.23 -1.99
CA PRO A 122 6.67 11.80 -2.24
C PRO A 122 5.22 11.37 -1.98
N PHE A 123 4.65 10.60 -2.90
CA PHE A 123 3.33 9.99 -2.81
C PHE A 123 3.40 8.49 -3.05
N LEU A 124 2.73 7.73 -2.20
CA LEU A 124 2.55 6.31 -2.39
C LEU A 124 1.38 6.10 -3.37
N SER A 125 1.71 5.58 -4.55
CA SER A 125 0.75 5.34 -5.62
C SER A 125 0.34 3.88 -5.63
N PHE A 126 -0.96 3.64 -5.72
CA PHE A 126 -1.55 2.32 -5.90
C PHE A 126 -2.15 2.23 -7.29
N THR A 127 -1.81 1.17 -8.02
CA THR A 127 -2.32 0.94 -9.37
C THR A 127 -2.85 -0.48 -9.44
N ALA A 128 -4.16 -0.60 -9.63
CA ALA A 128 -4.78 -1.88 -9.92
C ALA A 128 -4.44 -2.26 -11.36
N VAL A 129 -3.81 -3.42 -11.56
CA VAL A 129 -3.49 -3.95 -12.88
C VAL A 129 -4.53 -5.01 -13.21
N ALA A 130 -5.37 -4.73 -14.21
CA ALA A 130 -6.31 -5.72 -14.71
C ALA A 130 -5.54 -6.81 -15.45
N SER A 131 -5.79 -8.07 -15.09
CA SER A 131 -5.29 -9.22 -15.84
C SER A 131 -5.99 -9.24 -17.19
N THR A 132 -5.24 -9.03 -18.27
CA THR A 132 -5.73 -9.27 -19.63
C THR A 132 -5.84 -10.78 -19.79
N ARG A 133 -6.94 -11.37 -19.32
CA ARG A 133 -7.30 -12.72 -19.75
C ARG A 133 -7.69 -12.60 -21.22
N THR A 134 -6.74 -12.87 -22.11
CA THR A 134 -7.01 -13.15 -23.51
C THR A 134 -7.95 -14.36 -23.54
N MET A 135 -9.25 -14.12 -23.67
CA MET A 135 -10.18 -15.17 -24.08
C MET A 135 -9.81 -15.56 -25.50
N CYS A 136 -9.01 -16.62 -25.66
CA CYS A 136 -9.01 -17.37 -26.90
C CYS A 136 -10.36 -18.09 -27.00
N CYS A 137 -11.37 -17.42 -27.56
CA CYS A 137 -12.52 -18.10 -28.10
C CYS A 137 -12.06 -18.87 -29.35
N THR A 138 -11.59 -20.09 -29.19
CA THR A 138 -11.56 -21.04 -30.30
C THR A 138 -12.99 -21.52 -30.51
N THR A 139 -13.68 -20.93 -31.49
CA THR A 139 -14.85 -21.53 -32.13
C THR A 139 -14.42 -22.88 -32.69
N ALA A 140 -14.90 -23.96 -32.07
CA ALA A 140 -14.90 -25.27 -32.69
C ALA A 140 -16.19 -25.35 -33.53
N ASP A 141 -16.04 -25.15 -34.84
CA ASP A 141 -17.03 -25.59 -35.82
C ASP A 141 -16.97 -27.11 -35.89
N LEU A 142 -18.09 -27.78 -35.58
CA LEU A 142 -18.47 -29.11 -36.08
C LEU A 142 -20.00 -29.26 -36.00
#